data_AF-W2SXJ7-F1
#
_entry.id   AF-W2SXJ7-F1
#
_cell.length_a   1.000
_cell.length_b   1.000
_cell.length_c   1.000
_cell.angle_alpha   90.00
_cell.angle_beta   90.00
_cell.angle_gamma   90.00
#
_symmetry.space_group_name_H-M   'P 1'
#
loop_
_entity.id
_entity.type
_entity.pdbx_description
1 polymer ?
#
loop_
_entity_poly.entity_id
_entity_poly.type
_entity_poly.pdbx_seq_one_letter_code
_entity_poly.pdbx_strand_id
1 'polypeptide(L)'
;MLFECSQMACQQWRCHSLDLIERARLSARDSGDTHRASAFHIAIQCLLGSESRLRICVCGTALEIGQYKEAMRRIDSSQLDALLSRLETFCRIDSIIERVTDCSFLIFHRDLLTIYWDTILDRIPVRQSMTRFTLAISDCIRFVEKSKRSKQMECFRDGMVESVKKGFLLPLCAAIENDLRVLSHQHLVVDERDKSPHEKLDFYKKIMSEPEIRLHGLVFNISDFVTCNLQKLFYDLTAVTLHDRHAYRKMAMLAKQRYGLDLIDGMLPNCSTGQSLDVVEVMRSLAQFVTNFNYCLNQQLFIEKTSPNRSLRVLTAEHMADSLRTHGLGVLNTSVN
;
A
#
# COMPACT_ATOMS: atom_id res chain seq x y z
N MET A 1 3.23 -5.28 28.54
CA MET A 1 4.13 -6.42 28.83
C MET A 1 5.62 -6.06 28.75
N LEU A 2 6.26 -5.87 27.58
CA LEU A 2 7.70 -5.57 27.51
C LEU A 2 8.12 -4.30 28.27
N PHE A 3 7.31 -3.24 28.17
CA PHE A 3 7.54 -1.98 28.88
C PHE A 3 7.39 -2.10 30.40
N GLU A 4 6.47 -2.92 30.88
CA GLU A 4 6.26 -3.15 32.32
C GLU A 4 7.40 -4.00 32.89
N CYS A 5 7.81 -5.06 32.18
CA CYS A 5 8.95 -5.88 32.57
C CYS A 5 10.24 -5.06 32.62
N SER A 6 10.43 -4.13 31.68
CA SER A 6 11.62 -3.28 31.66
C SER A 6 11.63 -2.25 32.79
N GLN A 7 10.48 -1.65 33.12
CA GLN A 7 10.34 -0.78 34.29
C GLN A 7 10.63 -1.52 35.60
N MET A 8 10.11 -2.74 35.75
CA MET A 8 10.36 -3.57 36.93
C MET A 8 11.84 -3.93 37.07
N ALA A 9 12.50 -4.29 35.96
CA ALA A 9 13.94 -4.59 35.97
C ALA A 9 14.78 -3.36 36.35
N CYS A 10 14.43 -2.18 35.85
CA CYS A 10 15.14 -0.94 36.18
C CYS A 10 14.93 -0.54 37.64
N GLN A 11 13.71 -0.69 38.16
CA GLN A 11 13.44 -0.48 39.57
C GLN A 11 14.25 -1.43 40.45
N GLN A 12 14.33 -2.71 40.09
CA GLN A 12 15.13 -3.69 40.82
C GLN A 12 16.62 -3.32 40.81
N TRP A 13 17.19 -2.97 39.64
CA TRP A 13 18.60 -2.59 39.54
C TRP A 13 18.89 -1.32 40.34
N ARG A 14 18.00 -0.33 40.31
CA ARG A 14 18.13 0.90 41.09
C ARG A 14 18.08 0.65 42.59
N CYS A 15 17.11 -0.12 43.07
CA CYS A 15 17.03 -0.46 44.50
C CYS A 15 18.30 -1.16 44.99
N HIS A 16 18.84 -2.07 44.17
CA HIS A 16 20.07 -2.79 44.51
C HIS A 16 21.32 -1.89 44.48
N SER A 17 21.44 -1.00 43.49
CA SER A 17 22.50 0.01 43.46
C SER A 17 22.42 0.99 44.65
N LEU A 18 21.20 1.39 45.03
CA LEU A 18 20.97 2.28 46.17
C LEU A 18 21.41 1.64 47.48
N ASP A 19 21.08 0.37 47.71
CA ASP A 19 21.49 -0.37 48.91
C ASP A 19 23.02 -0.48 49.04
N LEU A 20 23.71 -0.78 47.93
CA LEU A 20 25.17 -0.84 47.90
C LEU A 20 25.80 0.51 48.24
N ILE A 21 25.31 1.60 47.61
CA ILE A 21 25.85 2.95 47.83
C ILE A 21 25.52 3.47 49.23
N GLU A 22 24.34 3.15 49.77
CA GLU A 22 23.95 3.54 51.13
C GLU A 22 24.83 2.86 52.18
N ARG A 23 25.16 1.57 52.01
CA ARG A 23 26.12 0.87 52.87
C ARG A 23 27.51 1.54 52.86
N ALA A 24 27.99 1.93 51.68
CA ALA A 24 29.27 2.64 51.56
C ALA A 24 29.21 4.06 52.17
N ARG A 25 28.07 4.75 52.04
CA ARG A 25 27.85 6.07 52.66
C ARG A 25 27.89 6.01 54.18
N LEU A 26 27.25 5.01 54.78
CA LEU A 26 27.27 4.81 56.23
C LEU A 26 28.70 4.51 56.73
N SER A 27 29.42 3.61 56.06
CA SER A 27 30.84 3.32 56.35
C SER A 27 31.73 4.57 56.27
N ALA A 28 31.52 5.43 55.26
CA ALA A 28 32.26 6.69 55.10
C ALA A 28 31.90 7.75 56.16
N ARG A 29 30.67 7.72 56.70
CA ARG A 29 30.28 8.57 57.83
C ARG A 29 30.92 8.10 59.13
N ASP A 30 30.95 6.80 59.35
CA ASP A 30 31.54 6.20 60.55
C ASP A 30 33.07 6.41 60.60
N SER A 31 33.73 6.51 59.45
CA SER A 31 35.16 6.85 59.34
C SER A 31 35.47 8.36 59.41
N GLY A 32 34.45 9.22 59.47
CA GLY A 32 34.60 10.68 59.54
C GLY A 32 34.88 11.39 58.21
N ASP A 33 34.83 10.67 57.07
CA ASP A 33 35.11 11.21 55.75
C ASP A 33 33.88 11.90 55.14
N THR A 34 33.69 13.17 55.50
CA THR A 34 32.55 13.98 55.08
C THR A 34 32.49 14.21 53.56
N HIS A 35 33.63 14.23 52.88
CA HIS A 35 33.72 14.43 51.43
C HIS A 35 33.22 13.20 50.67
N ARG A 36 33.67 12.00 51.04
CA ARG A 36 33.18 10.74 50.44
C ARG A 36 31.71 10.50 50.75
N ALA A 37 31.27 10.75 51.99
CA ALA A 37 29.86 10.61 52.36
C ALA A 37 28.95 11.56 51.56
N SER A 38 29.43 12.78 51.25
CA SER A 38 28.70 13.75 50.42
C SER A 38 28.65 13.31 48.96
N ALA A 39 29.74 12.76 48.42
CA ALA A 39 29.79 12.21 47.06
C ALA A 39 28.80 11.04 46.88
N PHE A 40 28.74 10.10 47.84
CA PHE A 40 27.74 9.03 47.83
C PHE A 40 26.31 9.53 47.98
N HIS A 41 26.09 10.60 48.76
CA HIS A 41 24.77 11.21 48.86
C HIS A 41 24.30 11.77 47.52
N ILE A 42 25.17 12.42 46.75
CA ILE A 42 24.86 12.92 45.41
C ILE A 42 24.51 11.77 44.46
N ALA A 43 25.26 10.66 44.50
CA ALA A 43 24.97 9.46 43.72
C ALA A 43 23.58 8.87 44.05
N ILE A 44 23.22 8.80 45.33
CA ILE A 44 21.89 8.36 45.79
C ILE A 44 20.77 9.27 45.26
N GLN A 45 20.93 10.59 45.38
CA GLN A 45 19.94 11.55 44.87
C GLN A 45 19.73 11.42 43.35
N CYS A 46 20.79 11.14 42.61
CA CYS A 46 20.71 10.90 41.17
C CYS A 46 19.92 9.64 40.82
N LEU A 47 20.11 8.56 41.59
CA LEU A 47 19.43 7.27 41.39
C LEU A 47 17.98 7.23 41.92
N LEU A 48 17.61 8.11 42.86
CA LEU A 48 16.25 8.19 43.40
C LEU A 48 15.24 8.82 42.44
N GLY A 49 15.65 9.76 41.60
CA GLY A 49 14.71 10.39 40.66
C GLY A 49 14.64 9.71 39.28
N SER A 50 14.08 10.39 38.28
CA SER A 50 13.81 9.81 36.95
C SER A 50 15.06 9.30 36.23
N GLU A 51 14.93 8.19 35.51
CA GLU A 51 16.00 7.62 34.69
C GLU A 51 16.36 8.57 33.54
N SER A 52 17.50 9.22 33.68
CA SER A 52 18.03 10.14 32.67
C SER A 52 19.51 9.89 32.50
N ARG A 53 19.95 9.95 31.24
CA ARG A 53 21.35 9.80 30.85
C ARG A 53 22.29 10.74 31.61
N LEU A 54 21.83 11.97 31.85
CA LEU A 54 22.60 12.97 32.61
C LEU A 54 22.75 12.57 34.07
N ARG A 55 21.72 11.99 34.69
CA ARG A 55 21.77 11.57 36.10
C ARG A 55 22.64 10.35 36.30
N ILE A 56 22.64 9.40 35.38
CA ILE A 56 23.58 8.26 35.43
C ILE A 56 25.02 8.74 35.27
N CYS A 57 25.26 9.69 34.36
CA CYS A 57 26.59 10.29 34.19
C CYS A 57 27.07 11.00 35.47
N VAL A 58 26.22 11.85 36.07
CA VAL A 58 26.52 12.53 37.34
C VAL A 58 26.71 11.53 38.48
N CYS A 59 25.91 10.46 38.53
CA CYS A 59 26.08 9.37 39.49
C CYS A 59 27.45 8.71 39.35
N GLY A 60 27.87 8.36 38.12
CA GLY A 60 29.19 7.81 37.84
C GLY A 60 30.32 8.74 38.27
N THR A 61 30.24 10.03 37.94
CA THR A 61 31.23 11.03 38.38
C THR A 61 31.27 11.17 39.91
N ALA A 62 30.13 11.18 40.57
CA ALA A 62 30.06 11.27 42.03
C ALA A 62 30.66 10.01 42.71
N LEU A 63 30.45 8.83 42.14
CA LEU A 63 31.06 7.59 42.64
C LEU A 63 32.58 7.56 42.48
N GLU A 64 33.10 8.03 41.34
CA GLU A 64 34.55 8.14 41.12
C GLU A 64 35.19 9.17 42.06
N ILE A 65 34.54 10.33 42.29
CA ILE A 65 34.98 11.31 43.31
C ILE A 65 34.99 10.69 44.72
N GLY A 66 34.00 9.84 45.02
CA GLY A 66 33.90 9.12 46.28
C GLY A 66 34.87 7.93 46.42
N GLN A 67 35.69 7.65 45.40
CA GLN A 67 36.62 6.50 45.37
C GLN A 67 35.94 5.19 45.77
N TYR A 68 34.74 4.94 45.23
CA TYR A 68 33.90 3.79 45.63
C TYR A 68 34.59 2.42 45.54
N LYS A 69 35.56 2.25 44.63
CA LYS A 69 36.36 1.01 44.50
C LYS A 69 37.28 0.75 45.69
N GLU A 70 37.70 1.79 46.39
CA GLU A 70 38.49 1.70 47.62
C GLU A 70 37.60 1.60 48.86
N ALA A 71 36.44 2.26 48.83
CA ALA A 71 35.48 2.29 49.94
C ALA A 71 34.64 1.00 50.06
N MET A 72 34.44 0.27 48.96
CA MET A 72 33.61 -0.94 48.90
C MET A 72 34.45 -2.22 48.80
N ARG A 73 33.85 -3.36 49.14
CA ARG A 73 34.43 -4.67 48.81
C ARG A 73 34.48 -4.83 47.29
N ARG A 74 35.50 -5.51 46.77
CA ARG A 74 35.65 -5.77 45.32
C ARG A 74 34.41 -6.42 44.68
N ILE A 75 33.71 -7.26 45.43
CA ILE A 75 32.47 -7.92 44.97
C ILE A 75 31.36 -6.87 44.80
N ASP A 76 31.14 -6.04 45.83
CA ASP A 76 30.12 -4.99 45.84
C ASP A 76 30.39 -3.92 44.76
N SER A 77 31.65 -3.53 44.56
CA SER A 77 32.02 -2.57 43.52
C SER A 77 31.80 -3.15 42.11
N SER A 78 32.19 -4.41 41.88
CA SER A 78 31.97 -5.07 40.59
C SER A 78 30.49 -5.28 40.28
N GLN A 79 29.69 -5.54 41.32
CA GLN A 79 28.24 -5.67 41.20
C GLN A 79 27.59 -4.31 40.90
N LEU A 80 28.04 -3.24 41.55
CA LEU A 80 27.58 -1.89 41.27
C LEU A 80 27.87 -1.47 39.82
N ASP A 81 29.08 -1.77 39.32
CA ASP A 81 29.46 -1.50 37.91
C ASP A 81 28.54 -2.21 36.92
N ALA A 82 28.23 -3.49 37.18
CA ALA A 82 27.32 -4.26 36.34
C ALA A 82 25.90 -3.68 36.33
N LEU A 83 25.40 -3.20 37.48
CA LEU A 83 24.06 -2.59 37.58
C LEU A 83 24.00 -1.24 36.87
N LEU A 84 25.00 -0.37 37.08
CA LEU A 84 25.08 0.93 36.43
C LEU A 84 25.21 0.78 34.91
N SER A 85 26.00 -0.19 34.45
CA SER A 85 26.11 -0.52 33.01
C SER A 85 24.78 -0.96 32.41
N ARG A 86 23.99 -1.76 33.13
CA ARG A 86 22.64 -2.17 32.69
C ARG A 86 21.69 -0.97 32.62
N LEU A 87 21.70 -0.11 33.64
CA LEU A 87 20.88 1.11 33.67
C LEU A 87 21.28 2.09 32.55
N GLU A 88 22.57 2.23 32.26
CA GLU A 88 23.05 3.05 31.15
C GLU A 88 22.60 2.48 29.80
N THR A 89 22.72 1.17 29.62
CA THR A 89 22.25 0.48 28.41
C THR A 89 20.75 0.69 28.21
N PHE A 90 19.97 0.62 29.28
CA PHE A 90 18.54 0.88 29.25
C PHE A 90 18.22 2.34 28.87
N CYS A 91 18.93 3.31 29.44
CA CYS A 91 18.80 4.73 29.05
C CYS A 91 19.19 5.00 27.59
N ARG A 92 19.86 4.04 26.93
CA ARG A 92 20.27 4.11 25.52
C ARG A 92 19.43 3.20 24.62
N ILE A 93 18.40 2.54 25.14
CA ILE A 93 17.66 1.51 24.41
C ILE A 93 17.09 2.05 23.09
N ASP A 94 16.51 3.25 23.09
CA ASP A 94 15.96 3.88 21.89
C ASP A 94 17.05 4.09 20.83
N SER A 95 18.20 4.64 21.24
CA SER A 95 19.34 4.84 20.34
C SER A 95 19.98 3.54 19.84
N ILE A 96 19.93 2.49 20.66
CA ILE A 96 20.45 1.16 20.30
C ILE A 96 19.52 0.52 19.28
N ILE A 97 18.21 0.52 19.55
CA ILE A 97 17.18 0.02 18.63
C ILE A 97 17.31 0.76 17.31
N GLU A 98 17.27 2.09 17.34
CA GLU A 98 17.37 2.93 16.15
C GLU A 98 18.61 2.61 15.31
N ARG A 99 19.77 2.39 15.96
CA ARG A 99 21.01 2.04 15.27
C ARG A 99 21.01 0.62 14.71
N VAL A 100 20.43 -0.36 15.41
CA VAL A 100 20.43 -1.77 15.02
C VAL A 100 19.38 -2.06 13.95
N THR A 101 18.28 -1.30 13.93
CA THR A 101 17.21 -1.45 12.94
C THR A 101 17.38 -0.56 11.72
N ASP A 102 18.45 0.24 11.64
CA ASP A 102 18.66 1.18 10.54
C ASP A 102 18.92 0.45 9.21
N CYS A 103 17.93 0.49 8.32
CA CYS A 103 18.04 -0.07 6.97
C CYS A 103 18.48 0.97 5.91
N SER A 104 19.01 2.12 6.33
CA SER A 104 19.40 3.21 5.43
C SER A 104 20.41 2.81 4.35
N PHE A 105 21.19 1.74 4.56
CA PHE A 105 22.14 1.19 3.58
C PHE A 105 21.49 0.80 2.24
N LEU A 106 20.18 0.50 2.23
CA LEU A 106 19.45 0.13 1.02
C LEU A 106 19.48 1.22 -0.07
N ILE A 107 19.76 2.48 0.30
CA ILE A 107 19.89 3.58 -0.66
C ILE A 107 21.02 3.35 -1.68
N PHE A 108 22.08 2.66 -1.26
CA PHE A 108 23.24 2.36 -2.11
C PHE A 108 22.99 1.17 -3.03
N HIS A 109 21.93 0.40 -2.77
CA HIS A 109 21.57 -0.81 -3.50
C HIS A 109 20.18 -0.69 -4.11
N ARG A 110 19.96 0.36 -4.92
CA ARG A 110 18.66 0.63 -5.56
C ARG A 110 18.16 -0.53 -6.42
N ASP A 111 19.07 -1.30 -7.01
CA ASP A 111 18.71 -2.48 -7.81
C ASP A 111 17.99 -3.54 -6.97
N LEU A 112 18.32 -3.69 -5.68
CA LEU A 112 17.61 -4.60 -4.78
C LEU A 112 16.15 -4.19 -4.58
N LEU A 113 15.86 -2.88 -4.61
CA LEU A 113 14.49 -2.39 -4.52
C LEU A 113 13.70 -2.81 -5.75
N THR A 114 14.25 -2.57 -6.94
CA THR A 114 13.63 -2.96 -8.21
C THR A 114 13.41 -4.47 -8.28
N ILE A 115 14.44 -5.27 -8.00
CA ILE A 115 14.36 -6.74 -8.00
C ILE A 115 13.33 -7.25 -6.99
N TYR A 116 13.22 -6.60 -5.82
CA TYR A 116 12.20 -6.96 -4.86
C TYR A 116 10.82 -6.82 -5.47
N TRP A 117 10.47 -5.63 -5.99
CA TRP A 117 9.15 -5.36 -6.57
C TRP A 117 8.84 -6.28 -7.76
N ASP A 118 9.81 -6.47 -8.67
CA ASP A 118 9.66 -7.30 -9.88
C ASP A 118 9.31 -8.75 -9.57
N THR A 119 9.75 -9.27 -8.42
CA THR A 119 9.60 -10.68 -8.06
C THR A 119 8.46 -10.95 -7.07
N ILE A 120 7.69 -9.93 -6.65
CA ILE A 120 6.62 -10.09 -5.66
C ILE A 120 5.55 -11.06 -6.14
N LEU A 121 5.13 -10.95 -7.40
CA LEU A 121 4.04 -11.77 -7.94
C LEU A 121 4.41 -13.25 -8.08
N ASP A 122 5.71 -13.57 -8.10
CA ASP A 122 6.21 -14.95 -8.13
C ASP A 122 6.52 -15.48 -6.74
N ARG A 123 7.06 -14.66 -5.84
CA ARG A 123 7.40 -15.06 -4.47
C ARG A 123 6.18 -15.14 -3.55
N ILE A 124 5.11 -14.40 -3.84
CA ILE A 124 3.88 -14.35 -3.05
C ILE A 124 4.17 -14.10 -1.56
N PRO A 125 4.86 -13.00 -1.20
CA PRO A 125 5.27 -12.76 0.17
C PRO A 125 4.07 -12.52 1.11
N VAL A 126 4.21 -12.89 2.38
CA VAL A 126 3.25 -12.51 3.41
C VAL A 126 3.21 -10.98 3.55
N ARG A 127 2.02 -10.41 3.75
CA ARG A 127 1.79 -8.96 3.91
C ARG A 127 2.74 -8.27 4.90
N GLN A 128 3.06 -8.92 6.01
CA GLN A 128 4.01 -8.39 7.00
C GLN A 128 5.42 -8.23 6.42
N SER A 129 5.84 -9.11 5.52
CA SER A 129 7.13 -9.01 4.82
C SER A 129 7.15 -7.79 3.92
N MET A 130 6.07 -7.56 3.15
CA MET A 130 5.93 -6.34 2.33
C MET A 130 5.97 -5.08 3.20
N THR A 131 5.22 -5.05 4.30
CA THR A 131 5.21 -3.90 5.20
C THR A 131 6.59 -3.65 5.82
N ARG A 132 7.28 -4.70 6.28
CA ARG A 132 8.66 -4.58 6.80
C ARG A 132 9.62 -4.05 5.74
N PHE A 133 9.51 -4.51 4.50
CA PHE A 133 10.35 -4.01 3.42
C PHE A 133 10.06 -2.52 3.13
N THR A 134 8.79 -2.11 3.08
CA THR A 134 8.45 -0.69 2.89
C THR A 134 8.91 0.22 4.03
N LEU A 135 8.92 -0.29 5.27
CA LEU A 135 9.49 0.40 6.42
C LEU A 135 11.02 0.52 6.28
N ALA A 136 11.71 -0.55 5.89
CA ALA A 136 13.14 -0.53 5.65
C ALA A 136 13.55 0.48 4.55
N ILE A 137 12.75 0.62 3.49
CA ILE A 137 12.98 1.66 2.47
C ILE A 137 12.77 3.07 3.06
N SER A 138 11.80 3.21 3.97
CA SER A 138 11.53 4.50 4.62
C SER A 138 12.72 4.98 5.47
N ASP A 139 13.60 4.08 5.94
CA ASP A 139 14.82 4.46 6.65
C ASP A 139 15.86 5.15 5.75
N CYS A 140 15.84 4.88 4.43
CA CYS A 140 16.74 5.54 3.48
C CYS A 140 16.58 7.07 3.45
N ILE A 141 15.42 7.59 3.84
CA ILE A 141 15.16 9.03 3.92
C ILE A 141 16.11 9.73 4.87
N ARG A 142 16.48 9.11 5.99
CA ARG A 142 17.43 9.69 6.96
C ARG A 142 18.76 10.04 6.31
N PHE A 143 19.18 9.27 5.30
CA PHE A 143 20.39 9.53 4.53
C PHE A 143 20.18 10.63 3.48
N VAL A 144 19.02 10.65 2.83
CA VAL A 144 18.66 11.68 1.84
C VAL A 144 18.49 13.06 2.49
N GLU A 145 17.90 13.15 3.69
CA GLU A 145 17.75 14.41 4.43
C GLU A 145 19.09 15.00 4.83
N LYS A 146 20.05 14.15 5.21
CA LYS A 146 21.41 14.59 5.59
C LYS A 146 22.18 15.23 4.43
N SER A 147 21.82 14.95 3.18
CA SER A 147 22.57 15.44 2.02
C SER A 147 22.38 16.94 1.74
N LYS A 148 21.39 17.62 2.36
CA LYS A 148 21.07 19.06 2.23
C LYS A 148 20.95 19.60 0.78
N ARG A 149 20.88 18.73 -0.23
CA ARG A 149 20.75 19.12 -1.64
C ARG A 149 19.28 19.32 -2.00
N SER A 150 18.96 20.47 -2.58
CA SER A 150 17.60 20.75 -3.08
C SER A 150 17.17 19.70 -4.11
N LYS A 151 15.91 19.24 -4.04
CA LYS A 151 15.24 18.29 -4.96
C LYS A 151 15.63 16.81 -4.87
N GLN A 152 16.67 16.41 -4.12
CA GLN A 152 17.02 14.98 -4.00
C GLN A 152 15.94 14.14 -3.33
N MET A 153 15.21 14.72 -2.37
CA MET A 153 14.09 14.04 -1.70
C MET A 153 12.95 13.73 -2.66
N GLU A 154 12.56 14.69 -3.50
CA GLU A 154 11.51 14.50 -4.49
C GLU A 154 11.93 13.45 -5.53
N CYS A 155 13.14 13.55 -6.07
CA CYS A 155 13.64 12.55 -7.01
C CYS A 155 13.72 11.14 -6.41
N PHE A 156 14.10 11.02 -5.13
CA PHE A 156 14.13 9.72 -4.45
C PHE A 156 12.72 9.15 -4.27
N ARG A 157 11.79 9.98 -3.77
CA ARG A 157 10.38 9.61 -3.61
C ARG A 157 9.78 9.18 -4.94
N ASP A 158 9.90 10.01 -5.97
CA ASP A 158 9.32 9.75 -7.28
C ASP A 158 9.94 8.48 -7.91
N GLY A 159 11.25 8.25 -7.72
CA GLY A 159 11.92 7.02 -8.14
C GLY A 159 11.42 5.76 -7.42
N MET A 160 11.12 5.86 -6.11
CA MET A 160 10.52 4.75 -5.37
C MET A 160 9.10 4.43 -5.85
N VAL A 161 8.29 5.47 -6.04
CA VAL A 161 6.92 5.33 -6.54
C VAL A 161 6.93 4.68 -7.92
N GLU A 162 7.84 5.10 -8.78
CA GLU A 162 7.99 4.56 -10.12
C GLU A 162 8.44 3.09 -10.10
N SER A 163 9.36 2.72 -9.20
CA SER A 163 9.80 1.34 -9.00
C SER A 163 8.64 0.43 -8.58
N VAL A 164 7.80 0.88 -7.65
CA VAL A 164 6.61 0.13 -7.20
C VAL A 164 5.56 0.01 -8.31
N LYS A 165 5.32 1.11 -9.05
CA LYS A 165 4.39 1.11 -10.18
C LYS A 165 4.82 0.12 -11.26
N LYS A 166 6.07 0.20 -11.70
CA LYS A 166 6.61 -0.64 -12.77
C LYS A 166 6.82 -2.09 -12.36
N GLY A 167 7.41 -2.34 -11.20
CA GLY A 167 7.76 -3.69 -10.78
C GLY A 167 6.60 -4.48 -10.19
N PHE A 168 5.60 -3.81 -9.60
CA PHE A 168 4.50 -4.50 -8.92
C PHE A 168 3.12 -4.14 -9.45
N LEU A 169 2.74 -2.86 -9.48
CA LEU A 169 1.34 -2.49 -9.77
C LEU A 169 0.92 -2.76 -11.23
N LEU A 170 1.77 -2.42 -12.21
CA LEU A 170 1.49 -2.69 -13.63
C LEU A 170 1.44 -4.19 -13.94
N PRO A 171 2.42 -5.01 -13.49
CA PRO A 171 2.34 -6.46 -13.62
C PRO A 171 1.10 -7.06 -12.94
N LEU A 172 0.70 -6.53 -11.78
CA LEU A 172 -0.52 -6.97 -11.08
C LEU A 172 -1.77 -6.66 -11.91
N CYS A 173 -1.86 -5.47 -12.48
CA CYS A 173 -2.95 -5.11 -13.38
C CYS A 173 -3.03 -6.07 -14.57
N ALA A 174 -1.90 -6.34 -15.23
CA ALA A 174 -1.84 -7.25 -16.37
C ALA A 174 -2.25 -8.68 -16.00
N ALA A 175 -1.82 -9.17 -14.82
CA ALA A 175 -2.17 -10.49 -14.34
C ALA A 175 -3.68 -10.62 -14.05
N ILE A 176 -4.29 -9.63 -13.41
CA ILE A 176 -5.74 -9.61 -13.13
C ILE A 176 -6.52 -9.50 -14.43
N GLU A 177 -6.12 -8.63 -15.34
CA GLU A 177 -6.73 -8.44 -16.65
C GLU A 177 -6.73 -9.75 -17.45
N ASN A 178 -5.59 -10.44 -17.50
CA ASN A 178 -5.47 -11.71 -18.20
C ASN A 178 -6.35 -12.80 -17.56
N ASP A 179 -6.40 -12.89 -16.22
CA ASP A 179 -7.31 -13.81 -15.53
C ASP A 179 -8.78 -13.51 -15.89
N LEU A 180 -9.20 -12.24 -15.85
CA LEU A 180 -10.54 -11.83 -16.24
C LEU A 180 -10.87 -12.17 -17.70
N ARG A 181 -9.90 -12.01 -18.60
CA ARG A 181 -10.06 -12.35 -20.03
C ARG A 181 -10.18 -13.86 -20.23
N VAL A 182 -9.40 -14.68 -19.53
CA VAL A 182 -9.54 -16.14 -19.59
C VAL A 182 -10.92 -16.55 -19.06
N LEU A 183 -11.35 -15.99 -17.92
CA LEU A 183 -12.66 -16.24 -17.33
C LEU A 183 -13.84 -15.82 -18.23
N SER A 184 -13.72 -14.69 -18.93
CA SER A 184 -14.79 -14.25 -19.84
C SER A 184 -15.01 -15.25 -20.97
N HIS A 185 -13.93 -15.91 -21.42
CA HIS A 185 -13.92 -16.88 -22.53
C HIS A 185 -14.06 -18.35 -22.11
N GLN A 186 -14.28 -18.68 -20.83
CA GLN A 186 -14.43 -20.07 -20.32
C GLN A 186 -15.52 -20.93 -20.98
N HIS A 187 -16.39 -20.34 -21.79
CA HIS A 187 -17.39 -21.05 -22.60
C HIS A 187 -16.80 -21.61 -23.91
N LEU A 188 -15.61 -21.15 -24.31
CA LEU A 188 -14.71 -21.78 -25.26
C LEU A 188 -13.77 -22.68 -24.45
N VAL A 189 -13.49 -23.89 -24.94
CA VAL A 189 -12.75 -24.94 -24.21
C VAL A 189 -11.40 -24.40 -23.71
N VAL A 190 -11.32 -24.02 -22.43
CA VAL A 190 -10.08 -23.63 -21.75
C VAL A 190 -9.49 -24.88 -21.09
N ASP A 191 -8.26 -25.21 -21.45
CA ASP A 191 -7.51 -26.34 -20.91
C ASP A 191 -7.23 -26.11 -19.40
N GLU A 192 -7.24 -27.15 -18.57
CA GLU A 192 -7.10 -27.00 -17.10
C GLU A 192 -5.78 -26.32 -16.68
N ARG A 193 -4.81 -26.29 -17.60
CA ARG A 193 -3.50 -25.65 -17.48
C ARG A 193 -3.54 -24.12 -17.45
N ASP A 194 -4.62 -23.50 -17.90
CA ASP A 194 -4.77 -22.04 -17.97
C ASP A 194 -5.40 -21.42 -16.70
N LYS A 195 -5.81 -22.24 -15.73
CA LYS A 195 -6.32 -21.74 -14.44
C LYS A 195 -5.15 -21.14 -13.66
N SER A 196 -5.28 -19.86 -13.26
CA SER A 196 -4.32 -19.22 -12.36
C SER A 196 -4.12 -20.08 -11.11
N PRO A 197 -2.88 -20.32 -10.63
CA PRO A 197 -2.64 -21.04 -9.39
C PRO A 197 -3.47 -20.45 -8.25
N HIS A 198 -4.17 -21.30 -7.49
CA HIS A 198 -5.08 -20.86 -6.41
C HIS A 198 -4.37 -19.92 -5.42
N GLU A 199 -3.08 -20.15 -5.17
CA GLU A 199 -2.22 -19.33 -4.30
C GLU A 199 -2.08 -17.88 -4.79
N LYS A 200 -1.95 -17.66 -6.11
CA LYS A 200 -1.88 -16.30 -6.69
C LYS A 200 -3.22 -15.59 -6.58
N LEU A 201 -4.33 -16.31 -6.76
CA LEU A 201 -5.67 -15.76 -6.59
C LEU A 201 -5.91 -15.30 -5.14
N ASP A 202 -5.58 -16.13 -4.16
CA ASP A 202 -5.71 -15.80 -2.74
C ASP A 202 -4.86 -14.60 -2.35
N PHE A 203 -3.64 -14.52 -2.90
CA PHE A 203 -2.76 -13.38 -2.71
C PHE A 203 -3.36 -12.09 -3.26
N TYR A 204 -3.90 -12.10 -4.49
CA TYR A 204 -4.55 -10.93 -5.08
C TYR A 204 -5.77 -10.49 -4.27
N LYS A 205 -6.63 -11.42 -3.86
CA LYS A 205 -7.79 -11.12 -3.00
C LYS A 205 -7.38 -10.50 -1.67
N LYS A 206 -6.33 -11.03 -1.04
CA LYS A 206 -5.80 -10.51 0.23
C LYS A 206 -5.25 -9.09 0.06
N ILE A 207 -4.53 -8.83 -1.04
CA ILE A 207 -4.05 -7.50 -1.38
C ILE A 207 -5.19 -6.52 -1.62
N MET A 208 -6.26 -6.92 -2.32
CA MET A 208 -7.40 -6.05 -2.56
C MET A 208 -8.21 -5.76 -1.29
N SER A 209 -8.22 -6.68 -0.33
CA SER A 209 -8.90 -6.49 0.96
C SER A 209 -8.17 -5.48 1.86
N GLU A 210 -6.83 -5.45 1.81
CA GLU A 210 -5.98 -4.50 2.53
C GLU A 210 -5.05 -3.77 1.55
N PRO A 211 -5.61 -2.81 0.77
CA PRO A 211 -4.92 -2.28 -0.40
C PRO A 211 -3.87 -1.22 -0.09
N GLU A 212 -3.73 -0.80 1.18
CA GLU A 212 -2.80 0.27 1.55
C GLU A 212 -1.33 -0.22 1.58
N ILE A 213 -0.48 0.45 0.82
CA ILE A 213 0.98 0.39 0.96
C ILE A 213 1.47 1.76 1.39
N ARG A 214 2.19 1.82 2.51
CA ARG A 214 2.76 3.07 3.02
C ARG A 214 4.22 3.17 2.61
N LEU A 215 4.56 4.25 1.93
CA LEU A 215 5.92 4.56 1.51
C LEU A 215 6.18 6.02 1.87
N HIS A 216 6.97 6.27 2.92
CA HIS A 216 7.37 7.61 3.33
C HIS A 216 6.21 8.64 3.39
N GLY A 217 5.22 8.37 4.25
CA GLY A 217 4.05 9.25 4.41
C GLY A 217 3.08 9.27 3.22
N LEU A 218 3.43 8.68 2.07
CA LEU A 218 2.50 8.42 0.99
C LEU A 218 1.77 7.10 1.26
N VAL A 219 0.46 7.12 1.03
CA VAL A 219 -0.38 5.93 1.07
C VAL A 219 -0.79 5.62 -0.36
N PHE A 220 -0.38 4.44 -0.84
CA PHE A 220 -0.80 3.89 -2.13
C PHE A 220 -1.97 2.96 -1.88
N ASN A 221 -3.11 3.25 -2.50
CA ASN A 221 -4.21 2.32 -2.57
C ASN A 221 -4.06 1.47 -3.85
N ILE A 222 -3.68 0.20 -3.66
CA ILE A 222 -3.53 -0.74 -4.77
C ILE A 222 -4.86 -0.96 -5.50
N SER A 223 -5.96 -1.09 -4.76
CA SER A 223 -7.29 -1.31 -5.32
C SER A 223 -7.70 -0.16 -6.24
N ASP A 224 -7.49 1.08 -5.81
CA ASP A 224 -7.82 2.27 -6.61
C ASP A 224 -6.96 2.32 -7.88
N PHE A 225 -5.67 2.01 -7.76
CA PHE A 225 -4.77 1.98 -8.90
C PHE A 225 -5.18 0.92 -9.93
N VAL A 226 -5.46 -0.32 -9.48
CA VAL A 226 -5.92 -1.40 -10.36
C VAL A 226 -7.27 -1.06 -10.97
N THR A 227 -8.20 -0.52 -10.19
CA THR A 227 -9.52 -0.08 -10.66
C THR A 227 -9.39 0.96 -11.76
N CYS A 228 -8.64 2.03 -11.53
CA CYS A 228 -8.44 3.10 -12.51
C CYS A 228 -7.74 2.58 -13.79
N ASN A 229 -6.75 1.70 -13.65
CA ASN A 229 -6.02 1.16 -14.78
C ASN A 229 -6.89 0.22 -15.63
N LEU A 230 -7.67 -0.66 -15.00
CA LEU A 230 -8.61 -1.54 -15.69
C LEU A 230 -9.75 -0.76 -16.36
N GLN A 231 -10.31 0.25 -15.69
CA GLN A 231 -11.33 1.12 -16.28
C GLN A 231 -10.82 1.82 -17.53
N LYS A 232 -9.61 2.41 -17.46
CA LYS A 232 -8.99 3.06 -18.62
C LYS A 232 -8.75 2.06 -19.75
N LEU A 233 -8.22 0.88 -19.43
CA LEU A 233 -7.98 -0.16 -20.42
C LEU A 233 -9.27 -0.60 -21.11
N PHE A 234 -10.33 -0.88 -20.35
CA PHE A 234 -11.61 -1.32 -20.92
C PHE A 234 -12.27 -0.22 -21.74
N TYR A 235 -12.16 1.04 -21.32
CA TYR A 235 -12.63 2.18 -22.10
C TYR A 235 -11.87 2.30 -23.43
N ASP A 236 -10.54 2.29 -23.39
CA ASP A 236 -9.68 2.41 -24.57
C ASP A 236 -9.93 1.26 -25.55
N LEU A 237 -10.05 0.02 -25.05
CA LEU A 237 -10.37 -1.14 -25.88
C LEU A 237 -11.77 -1.07 -26.48
N THR A 238 -12.78 -0.67 -25.70
CA THR A 238 -14.16 -0.50 -26.20
C THR A 238 -14.25 0.61 -27.25
N ALA A 239 -13.44 1.68 -27.11
CA ALA A 239 -13.37 2.76 -28.08
C ALA A 239 -12.76 2.32 -29.42
N VAL A 240 -11.81 1.37 -29.39
CA VAL A 240 -11.20 0.79 -30.60
C VAL A 240 -12.10 -0.28 -31.23
N THR A 241 -12.69 -1.18 -30.44
CA THR A 241 -13.57 -2.26 -30.89
C THR A 241 -14.92 -2.25 -30.18
N LEU A 242 -15.87 -1.49 -30.72
CA LEU A 242 -17.22 -1.35 -30.16
C LEU A 242 -18.00 -2.69 -30.06
N HIS A 243 -17.68 -3.68 -30.90
CA HIS A 243 -18.34 -4.99 -30.89
C HIS A 243 -18.00 -5.86 -29.68
N ASP A 244 -16.82 -5.66 -29.06
CA ASP A 244 -16.37 -6.44 -27.89
C ASP A 244 -16.88 -5.86 -26.55
N ARG A 245 -17.71 -4.83 -26.60
CA ARG A 245 -18.30 -4.18 -25.42
C ARG A 245 -18.92 -5.17 -24.44
N HIS A 246 -19.63 -6.18 -24.94
CA HIS A 246 -20.26 -7.20 -24.09
C HIS A 246 -19.21 -8.07 -23.35
N ALA A 247 -18.07 -8.35 -23.98
CA ALA A 247 -16.98 -9.08 -23.35
C ALA A 247 -16.34 -8.25 -22.23
N TYR A 248 -16.05 -6.96 -22.46
CA TYR A 248 -15.49 -6.08 -21.43
C TYR A 248 -16.47 -5.83 -20.27
N ARG A 249 -17.78 -5.74 -20.55
CA ARG A 249 -18.80 -5.67 -19.49
C ARG A 249 -18.82 -6.93 -18.64
N LYS A 250 -18.69 -8.10 -19.27
CA LYS A 250 -18.57 -9.38 -18.55
C LYS A 250 -17.31 -9.42 -17.69
N MET A 251 -16.17 -8.97 -18.21
CA MET A 251 -14.92 -8.86 -17.44
C MET A 251 -15.07 -7.91 -16.24
N ALA A 252 -15.80 -6.80 -16.40
CA ALA A 252 -16.07 -5.87 -15.31
C ALA A 252 -16.90 -6.51 -14.18
N MET A 253 -17.93 -7.28 -14.53
CA MET A 253 -18.71 -8.05 -13.56
C MET A 253 -17.87 -9.11 -12.83
N LEU A 254 -16.99 -9.80 -13.56
CA LEU A 254 -16.07 -10.80 -12.99
C LEU A 254 -15.06 -10.16 -12.02
N ALA A 255 -14.56 -8.95 -12.33
CA ALA A 255 -13.66 -8.20 -11.45
C ALA A 255 -14.31 -7.91 -10.09
N LYS A 256 -15.58 -7.49 -10.10
CA LYS A 256 -16.37 -7.26 -8.89
C LYS A 256 -16.59 -8.53 -8.09
N GLN A 257 -16.97 -9.62 -8.75
CA GLN A 257 -17.27 -10.90 -8.09
C GLN A 257 -16.02 -11.58 -7.51
N ARG A 258 -14.89 -11.54 -8.22
CA ARG A 258 -13.68 -12.31 -7.88
C ARG A 258 -12.69 -11.53 -7.02
N TYR A 259 -12.59 -10.21 -7.23
CA TYR A 259 -11.58 -9.36 -6.58
C TYR A 259 -12.18 -8.21 -5.76
N GLY A 260 -13.50 -8.01 -5.79
CA GLY A 260 -14.16 -6.89 -5.10
C GLY A 260 -13.93 -5.52 -5.76
N LEU A 261 -13.46 -5.49 -7.01
CA LEU A 261 -13.17 -4.25 -7.73
C LEU A 261 -14.43 -3.71 -8.39
N ASP A 262 -14.88 -2.52 -8.01
CA ASP A 262 -16.05 -1.87 -8.62
C ASP A 262 -15.63 -1.02 -9.81
N LEU A 263 -15.81 -1.56 -11.01
CA LEU A 263 -15.49 -0.88 -12.25
C LEU A 263 -16.74 -0.15 -12.76
N ILE A 264 -16.60 1.13 -13.12
CA ILE A 264 -17.66 1.87 -13.78
C ILE A 264 -17.95 1.19 -15.12
N ASP A 265 -19.24 1.01 -15.43
CA ASP A 265 -19.67 0.53 -16.74
C ASP A 265 -19.23 1.59 -17.77
N GLY A 266 -18.11 1.34 -18.44
CA GLY A 266 -17.44 2.22 -19.41
C GLY A 266 -18.21 2.35 -20.71
N MET A 267 -19.53 2.45 -20.61
CA MET A 267 -20.45 2.63 -21.71
C MET A 267 -20.10 3.95 -22.38
N LEU A 268 -19.41 3.86 -23.51
CA LEU A 268 -19.50 4.92 -24.51
C LEU A 268 -20.99 5.14 -24.79
N PRO A 269 -21.45 6.40 -24.94
CA PRO A 269 -22.80 6.69 -25.40
C PRO A 269 -23.09 5.76 -26.58
N ASN A 270 -24.26 5.10 -26.56
CA ASN A 270 -24.66 4.09 -27.52
C ASN A 270 -24.72 4.67 -28.95
N CYS A 271 -23.58 4.96 -29.55
CA CYS A 271 -23.42 5.09 -30.99
C CYS A 271 -23.19 3.66 -31.45
N SER A 272 -24.28 2.91 -31.57
CA SER A 272 -24.31 1.63 -32.26
C SER A 272 -23.46 1.75 -33.52
N THR A 273 -22.45 0.89 -33.56
CA THR A 273 -21.37 0.82 -34.54
C THR A 273 -21.92 1.03 -35.96
N GLY A 274 -21.56 2.17 -36.54
CA GLY A 274 -21.72 2.59 -37.94
C GLY A 274 -22.71 1.81 -38.82
N GLN A 275 -24.02 1.99 -38.60
CA GLN A 275 -25.11 1.77 -39.58
C GLN A 275 -26.52 1.95 -38.97
N SER A 276 -26.61 2.26 -37.68
CA SER A 276 -27.88 2.47 -37.02
C SER A 276 -28.53 3.77 -37.49
N LEU A 277 -29.63 3.62 -38.21
CA LEU A 277 -30.57 4.68 -38.50
C LEU A 277 -31.10 5.23 -37.16
N ASP A 278 -30.99 6.55 -36.93
CA ASP A 278 -31.59 7.15 -35.73
C ASP A 278 -33.11 7.09 -35.87
N VAL A 279 -33.77 6.43 -34.91
CA VAL A 279 -35.22 6.26 -34.90
C VAL A 279 -35.90 7.62 -34.81
N VAL A 280 -35.29 8.63 -34.19
CA VAL A 280 -35.84 9.99 -34.18
C VAL A 280 -35.86 10.59 -35.59
N GLU A 281 -34.82 10.33 -36.39
CA GLU A 281 -34.75 10.76 -37.79
C GLU A 281 -35.77 10.02 -38.65
N VAL A 282 -35.93 8.71 -38.43
CA VAL A 282 -36.98 7.89 -39.07
C VAL A 282 -38.37 8.43 -38.77
N MET A 283 -38.65 8.74 -37.51
CA MET A 283 -39.95 9.24 -37.08
C MET A 283 -40.23 10.65 -37.62
N ARG A 284 -39.22 11.52 -37.73
CA ARG A 284 -39.38 12.85 -38.36
C ARG A 284 -39.67 12.79 -39.86
N SER A 285 -39.20 11.76 -40.56
CA SER A 285 -39.33 11.63 -42.02
C SER A 285 -39.85 10.26 -42.44
N LEU A 286 -40.99 9.86 -41.85
CA LEU A 286 -41.57 8.54 -42.07
C LEU A 286 -41.87 8.26 -43.56
N ALA A 287 -42.29 9.29 -44.31
CA ALA A 287 -42.57 9.16 -45.74
C ALA A 287 -41.33 8.77 -46.57
N GLN A 288 -40.17 9.34 -46.26
CA GLN A 288 -38.91 8.98 -46.90
C GLN A 288 -38.45 7.59 -46.48
N PHE A 289 -38.65 7.22 -45.21
CA PHE A 289 -38.34 5.89 -44.71
C PHE A 289 -39.14 4.79 -45.44
N VAL A 290 -40.47 4.93 -45.55
CA VAL A 290 -41.32 3.94 -46.23
C VAL A 290 -40.98 3.83 -47.72
N THR A 291 -40.58 4.93 -48.34
CA THR A 291 -40.21 4.95 -49.76
C THR A 291 -38.86 4.27 -49.99
N ASN A 292 -37.89 4.44 -49.07
CA ASN A 292 -36.51 4.04 -49.28
C ASN A 292 -36.13 2.71 -48.60
N PHE A 293 -36.99 2.14 -47.74
CA PHE A 293 -36.71 0.89 -47.03
C PHE A 293 -37.71 -0.23 -47.39
N ASN A 294 -37.24 -1.46 -47.33
CA ASN A 294 -38.04 -2.68 -47.42
C ASN A 294 -38.07 -3.38 -46.07
N TYR A 295 -39.23 -3.94 -45.71
CA TYR A 295 -39.37 -4.75 -44.52
C TYR A 295 -39.13 -6.23 -44.85
N CYS A 296 -38.17 -6.86 -44.18
CA CYS A 296 -37.95 -8.29 -44.25
C CYS A 296 -38.73 -8.96 -43.11
N LEU A 297 -39.87 -9.57 -43.44
CA LEU A 297 -40.74 -10.20 -42.45
C LEU A 297 -40.05 -11.36 -41.71
N ASN A 298 -39.21 -12.12 -42.40
CA ASN A 298 -38.52 -13.29 -41.85
C ASN A 298 -37.45 -12.92 -40.80
N GLN A 299 -36.77 -11.79 -41.00
CA GLN A 299 -35.69 -11.33 -40.12
C GLN A 299 -36.12 -10.16 -39.22
N GLN A 300 -37.38 -9.74 -39.33
CA GLN A 300 -37.99 -8.63 -38.57
C GLN A 300 -37.15 -7.35 -38.59
N LEU A 301 -36.59 -7.00 -39.75
CA LEU A 301 -35.72 -5.84 -39.93
C LEU A 301 -36.07 -5.05 -41.18
N PHE A 302 -35.75 -3.77 -41.18
CA PHE A 302 -35.86 -2.90 -42.36
C PHE A 302 -34.50 -2.74 -43.02
N ILE A 303 -34.45 -2.90 -44.34
CA ILE A 303 -33.24 -2.75 -45.16
C ILE A 303 -33.45 -1.63 -46.17
N GLU A 304 -32.47 -0.75 -46.31
CA GLU A 304 -32.45 0.27 -47.35
C GLU A 304 -32.47 -0.36 -48.76
N LYS A 305 -33.33 0.17 -49.65
CA LYS A 305 -33.50 -0.35 -51.02
C LYS A 305 -32.26 -0.12 -51.90
N THR A 306 -31.68 1.07 -51.80
CA THR A 306 -30.53 1.50 -52.60
C THR A 306 -29.69 2.46 -51.77
N SER A 307 -28.37 2.24 -51.72
CA SER A 307 -27.43 3.12 -51.03
C SER A 307 -26.39 3.66 -52.02
N PRO A 308 -26.04 4.95 -51.95
CA PRO A 308 -24.89 5.49 -52.69
C PRO A 308 -23.55 4.99 -52.11
N ASN A 309 -23.56 4.39 -50.92
CA ASN A 309 -22.40 3.81 -50.27
C ASN A 309 -22.33 2.30 -50.55
N ARG A 310 -21.15 1.70 -50.35
CA ARG A 310 -20.93 0.24 -50.52
C ARG A 310 -21.60 -0.63 -49.44
N SER A 311 -22.50 -0.06 -48.64
CA SER A 311 -23.25 -0.71 -47.57
C SER A 311 -24.68 -0.18 -47.48
N LEU A 312 -25.63 -1.06 -47.21
CA LEU A 312 -27.04 -0.71 -46.97
C LEU A 312 -27.27 -0.44 -45.48
N ARG A 313 -28.09 0.57 -45.15
CA ARG A 313 -28.52 0.81 -43.77
C ARG A 313 -29.59 -0.20 -43.34
N VAL A 314 -29.55 -0.60 -42.06
CA VAL A 314 -30.51 -1.55 -41.47
C VAL A 314 -31.09 -1.00 -40.18
N LEU A 315 -32.41 -1.13 -40.00
CA LEU A 315 -33.10 -0.82 -38.75
C LEU A 315 -33.64 -2.12 -38.13
N THR A 316 -33.20 -2.42 -36.91
CA THR A 316 -33.60 -3.58 -36.10
C THR A 316 -34.35 -3.14 -34.85
N ALA A 317 -34.98 -4.08 -34.16
CA ALA A 317 -35.61 -3.84 -32.86
C ALA A 317 -34.60 -3.36 -31.79
N GLU A 318 -33.33 -3.74 -31.89
CA GLU A 318 -32.27 -3.27 -30.98
C GLU A 318 -32.00 -1.78 -31.16
N HIS A 319 -31.94 -1.30 -32.40
CA HIS A 319 -31.81 0.14 -32.69
C HIS A 319 -33.01 0.93 -32.15
N MET A 320 -34.22 0.36 -32.20
CA MET A 320 -35.41 0.93 -31.57
C MET A 320 -35.29 1.01 -30.04
N ALA A 321 -34.84 -0.06 -29.40
CA ALA A 321 -34.64 -0.11 -27.97
C ALA A 321 -33.52 0.83 -27.49
N ASP A 322 -32.45 0.97 -28.27
CA ASP A 322 -31.34 1.88 -28.01
C ASP A 322 -31.80 3.34 -28.08
N SER A 323 -32.51 3.71 -29.15
CA SER A 323 -33.04 5.08 -29.31
C SER A 323 -34.07 5.45 -28.24
N LEU A 324 -34.93 4.50 -27.84
CA LEU A 324 -35.84 4.70 -26.70
C LEU A 324 -35.10 4.90 -25.38
N ARG A 325 -33.96 4.22 -25.17
CA ARG A 325 -33.12 4.39 -23.98
C ARG A 325 -32.38 5.72 -23.96
N THR A 326 -31.94 6.24 -25.11
CA THR A 326 -31.24 7.53 -25.19
C THR A 326 -32.17 8.74 -25.19
N HIS A 327 -33.30 8.67 -25.89
CA HIS A 327 -34.20 9.82 -26.09
C HIS A 327 -35.48 9.76 -25.25
N GLY A 328 -35.76 8.63 -24.60
CA GLY A 328 -36.96 8.43 -23.79
C GLY A 328 -38.23 8.20 -24.60
N LEU A 329 -39.33 7.88 -23.91
CA LEU A 329 -40.61 7.52 -24.54
C LEU A 329 -41.26 8.68 -25.33
N GLY A 330 -40.81 9.92 -25.12
CA GLY A 330 -41.34 11.13 -25.77
C GLY A 330 -41.18 11.16 -27.29
N VAL A 331 -40.25 10.39 -27.86
CA VAL A 331 -40.05 10.25 -29.31
C VAL A 331 -41.26 9.59 -29.99
N LEU A 332 -42.01 8.74 -29.29
CA LEU A 332 -43.20 8.10 -29.84
C LEU A 332 -44.37 9.10 -29.98
N ASN A 333 -44.42 10.12 -29.13
CA ASN A 333 -45.50 11.12 -29.14
C ASN A 333 -45.40 12.07 -30.36
N THR A 334 -44.21 12.25 -30.93
CA THR A 334 -44.03 13.07 -32.14
C THR A 334 -44.48 12.37 -33.42
N SER A 335 -44.79 11.07 -33.37
CA SER A 335 -45.14 10.26 -34.55
C SER A 335 -46.64 10.04 -34.74
N VAL A 336 -47.47 10.47 -33.78
CA VAL A 336 -48.93 10.18 -33.72
C VAL A 336 -49.79 11.42 -34.02
N ASN A 337 -49.19 12.55 -34.45
CA ASN A 337 -49.94 13.74 -34.87
C ASN A 337 -49.97 13.94 -36.38
#